data_AF-A0A6M1Y3Y5-F1
#
_entry.id   AF-A0A6M1Y3Y5-F1
#
_cell.length_a   1.000
_cell.length_b   1.000
_cell.length_c   1.000
_cell.angle_alpha   90.00
_cell.angle_beta   90.00
_cell.angle_gamma   90.00
#
_symmetry.space_group_name_H-M   'P 1'
#
loop_
_entity.id
_entity.type
_entity.pdbx_description
1 polymer ?
#
loop_
_entity_poly.entity_id
_entity_poly.type
_entity_poly.pdbx_seq_one_letter_code
_entity_poly.pdbx_strand_id
1 'polypeptide(L)' 'MTKQSGRQGIRPHGQALRDAVRWLSEIGRHDAAAVEDACRRFDLSPLDEAFLLEETRRLGNAQNAQDADGSAEKET' A
#
# COMPACT_ATOMS: atom_id res chain seq x y z
N MET A 1 18.80 23.73 -15.22
CA MET A 1 19.01 22.27 -15.27
C MET A 1 17.66 21.57 -15.33
N THR A 2 17.55 20.60 -16.22
CA THR A 2 16.33 20.12 -16.89
C THR A 2 15.69 18.88 -16.26
N LYS A 3 14.35 18.82 -16.31
CA LYS A 3 13.54 17.65 -16.74
C LYS A 3 12.07 18.11 -16.77
N GLN A 4 11.54 18.65 -17.88
CA GLN A 4 11.04 17.93 -19.06
C GLN A 4 10.32 16.61 -18.69
N SER A 5 8.99 16.66 -18.65
CA SER A 5 8.01 15.65 -19.11
C SER A 5 6.63 16.17 -18.69
N GLY A 6 5.68 16.53 -19.55
CA GLY A 6 5.36 15.94 -20.85
C GLY A 6 3.99 15.28 -20.70
N ARG A 7 2.91 16.00 -21.05
CA ARG A 7 1.57 15.47 -21.37
C ARG A 7 1.09 14.32 -20.46
N GLN A 8 0.63 14.64 -19.26
CA GLN A 8 -0.31 13.76 -18.58
C GLN A 8 -1.62 13.79 -19.39
N GLY A 9 -1.77 12.84 -20.32
CA GLY A 9 -3.09 12.45 -20.81
C GLY A 9 -3.99 12.19 -19.60
N ILE A 10 -5.26 12.53 -19.73
CA ILE A 10 -6.30 12.59 -18.69
C ILE A 10 -6.44 11.23 -17.97
N ARG A 11 -5.44 10.87 -17.16
CA ARG A 11 -5.49 9.78 -16.20
C ARG A 11 -6.09 10.43 -14.95
N PRO A 12 -7.22 9.93 -14.43
CA PRO A 12 -7.80 10.50 -13.22
C PRO A 12 -6.73 10.55 -12.14
N HIS A 13 -6.66 11.68 -11.45
CA HIS A 13 -5.72 11.92 -10.36
C HIS A 13 -5.71 10.71 -9.42
N GLY A 14 -4.53 10.12 -9.19
CA GLY A 14 -4.36 8.93 -8.33
C GLY A 14 -4.63 7.58 -9.00
N GLN A 15 -4.64 7.45 -10.33
CA GLN A 15 -4.72 6.13 -10.98
C GLN A 15 -3.49 5.26 -10.66
N ALA A 16 -2.30 5.85 -10.61
CA ALA A 16 -1.07 5.17 -10.19
C ALA A 16 -1.18 4.61 -8.77
N LEU A 17 -1.78 5.36 -7.85
CA LEU A 17 -2.04 4.90 -6.47
C LEU A 17 -3.01 3.70 -6.44
N ARG A 18 -4.07 3.72 -7.25
CA ARG A 18 -5.02 2.60 -7.32
C ARG A 18 -4.38 1.34 -7.91
N ASP A 19 -3.56 1.48 -8.95
CA ASP A 19 -2.82 0.37 -9.54
C ASP A 19 -1.80 -0.20 -8.54
N ALA A 20 -1.13 0.67 -7.76
CA ALA A 20 -0.24 0.26 -6.67
C ALA A 20 -0.98 -0.52 -5.58
N VAL A 21 -2.09 0.00 -5.07
CA VAL A 21 -2.91 -0.66 -4.04
C VAL A 21 -3.45 -2.00 -4.54
N ARG A 22 -3.91 -2.06 -5.79
CA ARG A 22 -4.36 -3.30 -6.42
C ARG A 22 -3.23 -4.33 -6.48
N TRP A 23 -2.05 -3.91 -6.93
CA TRP A 23 -0.88 -4.79 -7.00
C TRP A 23 -0.46 -5.30 -5.62
N LEU A 24 -0.47 -4.44 -4.59
CA LEU A 24 -0.21 -4.82 -3.20
C LEU A 24 -1.21 -5.87 -2.68
N SER A 25 -2.48 -5.74 -3.04
CA SER A 25 -3.51 -6.74 -2.74
C SER A 25 -3.32 -8.05 -3.52
N GLU A 26 -2.88 -7.99 -4.79
CA GLU A 26 -2.61 -9.18 -5.62
C GLU A 26 -1.48 -10.04 -5.06
N ILE A 27 -0.41 -9.41 -4.55
CA ILE A 27 0.70 -10.13 -3.91
C ILE A 27 0.39 -10.51 -2.45
N GLY A 28 -0.71 -10.01 -1.89
CA GLY A 28 -1.12 -10.20 -0.50
C GLY A 28 -0.10 -9.69 0.52
N ARG A 29 0.76 -8.76 0.12
CA ARG A 29 1.84 -8.20 0.96
C ARG A 29 1.67 -6.70 1.06
N HIS A 30 1.35 -6.27 2.27
CA HIS A 30 1.20 -4.88 2.65
C HIS A 30 2.36 -4.51 3.59
N ASP A 31 3.59 -4.68 3.09
CA ASP A 31 4.83 -4.42 3.84
C ASP A 31 5.57 -3.20 3.27
N ALA A 32 6.43 -2.56 4.08
CA ALA A 32 7.24 -1.42 3.65
C ALA A 32 8.07 -1.73 2.39
N ALA A 33 8.60 -2.95 2.28
CA ALA A 33 9.33 -3.38 1.08
C ALA A 33 8.43 -3.42 -0.17
N ALA A 34 7.19 -3.87 -0.02
CA ALA A 34 6.23 -3.92 -1.12
C ALA A 34 5.77 -2.51 -1.52
N VAL A 35 5.60 -1.60 -0.56
CA VAL A 35 5.30 -0.18 -0.83
C VAL A 35 6.42 0.47 -1.64
N GLU A 36 7.69 0.24 -1.28
CA GLU A 36 8.85 0.73 -2.04
C GLU A 36 8.89 0.21 -3.49
N ASP A 37 8.63 -1.09 -3.69
CA ASP A 37 8.52 -1.68 -5.03
C ASP A 37 7.38 -1.05 -5.84
N ALA A 38 6.23 -0.81 -5.20
CA ALA A 38 5.10 -0.14 -5.83
C ALA A 38 5.43 1.31 -6.20
N CYS A 39 6.12 2.05 -5.33
CA CYS A 39 6.59 3.41 -5.60
C CYS A 39 7.48 3.47 -6.84
N ARG A 40 8.47 2.57 -6.94
CA ARG A 40 9.39 2.50 -8.09
C ARG A 40 8.68 2.07 -9.38
N ARG A 41 7.68 1.20 -9.27
CA ARG A 41 6.99 0.63 -10.44
C ARG A 41 5.93 1.56 -11.02
N PHE A 42 5.23 2.32 -10.17
CA PHE A 42 4.10 3.16 -10.57
C PHE A 42 4.42 4.67 -10.59
N ASP A 43 5.67 5.06 -10.28
CA ASP A 43 6.11 6.47 -10.21
C ASP A 43 5.24 7.29 -9.24
N LEU A 44 5.09 6.75 -8.02
CA LEU A 44 4.30 7.38 -6.97
C LEU A 44 5.00 8.63 -6.45
N SER A 45 4.22 9.65 -6.08
CA SER A 45 4.78 10.83 -5.44
C SER A 45 5.12 10.53 -3.97
N PRO A 46 6.04 11.28 -3.34
CA PRO A 46 6.37 11.11 -1.92
C PRO A 46 5.15 11.18 -0.99
N LEU A 47 4.10 11.88 -1.43
CA LEU A 47 2.82 11.95 -0.72
C LEU A 47 2.05 10.61 -0.74
N ASP A 48 2.07 9.91 -1.88
CA ASP A 48 1.42 8.62 -2.06
C ASP A 48 2.15 7.53 -1.27
N GLU A 49 3.49 7.58 -1.22
CA GLU A 49 4.31 6.68 -0.38
C GLU A 49 3.95 6.80 1.10
N ALA A 50 3.90 8.03 1.63
CA ALA A 50 3.54 8.27 3.02
C ALA A 50 2.12 7.75 3.34
N PHE A 51 1.17 7.91 2.41
CA PHE A 51 -0.17 7.36 2.53
C PHE A 51 -0.16 5.82 2.59
N LEU A 52 0.59 5.17 1.68
CA LEU A 52 0.71 3.71 1.66
C LEU A 52 1.37 3.15 2.93
N LEU A 53 2.40 3.81 3.45
CA LEU A 53 3.05 3.42 4.71
C LEU A 53 2.12 3.54 5.92
N GLU A 54 1.32 4.60 5.97
CA GLU A 54 0.30 4.77 7.02
C GLU A 54 -0.81 3.71 6.91
N GLU A 55 -1.32 3.45 5.71
CA GLU A 55 -2.40 2.48 5.49
C GLU A 55 -1.91 1.04 5.74
N THR A 56 -0.69 0.68 5.33
CA THR A 56 -0.10 -0.64 5.63
C THR A 56 0.08 -0.84 7.13
N ARG A 57 0.55 0.18 7.87
CA ARG A 57 0.61 0.15 9.35
C ARG A 57 -0.79 -0.03 9.97
N ARG A 58 -1.79 0.68 9.45
CA ARG A 58 -3.18 0.59 9.93
C ARG A 58 -3.78 -0.80 9.68
N LEU A 59 -3.56 -1.36 8.50
CA LEU A 59 -4.03 -2.69 8.12
C LEU A 59 -3.29 -3.80 8.87
N GLY A 60 -1.97 -3.70 9.04
CA GLY A 60 -1.18 -4.64 9.83
C GLY A 60 -1.64 -4.68 11.30
N ASN A 61 -1.98 -3.52 11.87
CA ASN A 61 -2.54 -3.46 13.22
C ASN A 61 -3.96 -4.05 13.33
N ALA A 62 -4.73 -4.05 12.24
CA ALA A 62 -6.05 -4.70 12.18
C ALA A 62 -5.93 -6.22 11.98
N GLN A 63 -4.94 -6.69 11.20
CA GLN A 63 -4.69 -8.12 11.01
C GLN A 63 -4.16 -8.79 12.28
N ASN A 64 -3.31 -8.10 13.05
CA ASN A 64 -2.80 -8.56 14.35
C ASN A 64 -3.85 -8.54 15.48
N ALA A 65 -5.02 -7.93 15.26
CA ALA A 65 -6.11 -7.94 16.25
C ALA A 65 -7.01 -9.17 16.08
N GLN A 66 -6.96 -9.85 14.92
CA GLN A 66 -7.85 -10.95 14.58
C GLN A 66 -7.28 -12.33 14.91
N ASP A 67 -5.97 -12.45 15.16
CA ASP A 67 -5.35 -13.69 15.66
C ASP A 67 -5.42 -13.85 17.19
N ALA A 68 -5.77 -12.81 17.93
CA ALA A 68 -5.84 -12.84 19.40
C ALA A 68 -7.17 -13.37 19.98
N ASP A 69 -8.22 -13.58 19.17
CA ASP A 69 -9.58 -13.95 19.64
C ASP A 69 -9.85 -15.48 19.63
N GLY A 70 -8.90 -16.31 19.20
CA GLY A 70 -9.13 -17.74 18.95
C GLY A 70 -8.70 -18.74 20.03
N SER A 71 -8.30 -18.32 21.24
CA SER A 71 -7.71 -19.23 22.25
C SER A 71 -8.27 -19.04 23.64
N ALA A 72 -9.56 -19.32 23.86
CA ALA A 72 -10.11 -19.30 25.20
C ALA A 72 -11.23 -20.33 25.47
N GLU A 73 -11.19 -21.55 24.92
CA GLU A 73 -12.12 -22.62 25.38
C GLU A 73 -11.48 -24.02 25.33
N LYS A 74 -10.56 -24.31 26.28
CA LYS A 74 -10.25 -25.67 26.74
C LYS A 74 -9.82 -25.67 28.22
N GLU A 75 -10.80 -25.66 29.12
CA GLU A 75 -10.76 -26.08 30.54
C GLU A 75 -12.12 -25.68 31.12
N THR A 76 -12.95 -26.49 31.77
CA THR A 76 -12.83 -27.75 32.53
C THR A 76 -14.20 -28.44 32.55
#